data_AF-A0A2V6JR38-F1
#
_entry.id   AF-A0A2V6JR38-F1
#
_cell.length_a   1.000
_cell.length_b   1.000
_cell.length_c   1.000
_cell.angle_alpha   90.00
_cell.angle_beta   90.00
_cell.angle_gamma   90.00
#
_symmetry.space_group_name_H-M   'P 1'
#
loop_
_entity.id
_entity.type
_entity.pdbx_description
1 polymer ?
#
loop_
_entity_poly.entity_id
_entity_poly.type
_entity_poly.pdbx_seq_one_letter_code
_entity_poly.pdbx_strand_id
1 'polypeptide(L)'
;MNESRDITGNPAPLGLLGFGMTTVLLNFHNAGFYELNAMILAMGICYGGIAQVIAGIMEWRKGNTFATTAFISYGFFWLSLVALIVLTKLGWGAA
;
A
#
# COMPACT_ATOMS: atom_id res chain seq x y z
N MET A 1 34.35 0.15 13.12
CA MET A 1 32.93 0.44 13.38
C MET A 1 32.24 -0.89 13.52
N ASN A 2 31.82 -1.27 14.73
CA ASN A 2 31.09 -2.54 14.91
C ASN A 2 29.67 -2.33 14.37
N GLU A 3 29.39 -2.85 13.18
CA GLU A 3 28.00 -3.02 12.72
C GLU A 3 27.31 -3.97 13.69
N SER A 4 26.39 -3.46 14.50
CA SER A 4 25.43 -4.30 15.21
C SER A 4 24.63 -5.06 14.14
N ARG A 5 24.77 -6.40 14.09
CA ARG A 5 23.98 -7.24 13.18
C ARG A 5 22.49 -6.99 13.43
N ASP A 6 21.78 -6.49 12.42
CA ASP A 6 20.33 -6.34 12.48
C ASP A 6 19.67 -7.73 12.57
N ILE A 7 18.93 -7.96 13.64
CA ILE A 7 18.18 -9.21 13.92
C ILE A 7 16.66 -9.02 13.79
N THR A 8 16.20 -7.87 13.29
CA THR A 8 14.77 -7.60 13.11
C THR A 8 14.18 -8.44 11.97
N GLY A 9 12.86 -8.68 12.01
CA GLY A 9 12.15 -9.46 10.99
C GLY A 9 12.20 -8.81 9.59
N ASN A 10 12.09 -9.62 8.53
CA ASN A 10 12.02 -9.13 7.15
C ASN A 10 10.62 -8.51 6.87
N PRO A 11 10.51 -7.20 6.57
CA PRO A 11 9.23 -6.56 6.32
C PRO A 11 8.75 -6.71 4.86
N ALA A 12 9.59 -7.17 3.92
CA ALA A 12 9.20 -7.33 2.52
C ALA A 12 7.93 -8.17 2.28
N PRO A 13 7.71 -9.31 2.97
CA PRO A 13 6.46 -10.06 2.82
C PRO A 13 5.21 -9.25 3.17
N LEU A 14 5.29 -8.37 4.18
CA LEU A 14 4.18 -7.48 4.54
C LEU A 14 3.87 -6.51 3.40
N GLY A 15 4.90 -5.85 2.86
CA GLY A 15 4.76 -4.93 1.73
C GLY A 15 4.18 -5.61 0.48
N LEU A 16 4.65 -6.82 0.17
CA LEU A 16 4.19 -7.60 -0.99
C LEU A 16 2.75 -8.10 -0.84
N LEU A 17 2.37 -8.60 0.33
CA LEU A 17 0.99 -9.05 0.57
C LEU A 17 0.01 -7.87 0.62
N GLY A 18 0.42 -6.74 1.20
CA GLY A 18 -0.33 -5.48 1.16
C GLY A 18 -0.66 -5.05 -0.27
N PHE A 19 0.37 -5.01 -1.11
CA PHE A 19 0.23 -4.70 -2.52
C PHE A 19 -0.62 -5.72 -3.28
N GLY A 20 -0.23 -7.00 -3.18
CA GLY A 20 -0.79 -8.07 -4.00
C GLY A 20 -2.27 -8.31 -3.72
N MET A 21 -2.67 -8.43 -2.45
CA MET A 21 -4.07 -8.68 -2.10
C MET A 21 -4.97 -7.51 -2.53
N THR A 22 -4.55 -6.27 -2.26
CA THR A 22 -5.33 -5.09 -2.64
C THR A 22 -5.47 -4.98 -4.16
N THR A 23 -4.40 -5.33 -4.90
CA THR A 23 -4.40 -5.35 -6.37
C THR A 23 -5.35 -6.40 -6.93
N VAL A 24 -5.33 -7.63 -6.39
CA VAL A 24 -6.23 -8.71 -6.83
C VAL A 24 -7.69 -8.31 -6.62
N LEU A 25 -8.02 -7.75 -5.46
CA LEU A 25 -9.40 -7.33 -5.17
C LEU A 25 -9.87 -6.20 -6.09
N LEU A 26 -9.04 -5.17 -6.29
CA LEU A 26 -9.37 -4.10 -7.25
C LEU A 26 -9.55 -4.65 -8.67
N ASN A 27 -8.73 -5.61 -9.09
CA ASN A 27 -8.84 -6.16 -10.43
C ASN A 27 -10.01 -7.13 -10.60
N PHE A 28 -10.49 -7.79 -9.54
CA PHE A 28 -11.78 -8.48 -9.60
C PHE A 28 -12.95 -7.51 -9.80
N HIS A 29 -12.88 -6.33 -9.20
CA HIS A 29 -13.82 -5.26 -9.54
C HIS A 29 -13.69 -4.84 -11.01
N ASN A 30 -12.47 -4.55 -11.48
CA ASN A 30 -12.23 -4.14 -12.87
C ASN A 30 -12.64 -5.21 -13.90
N ALA A 31 -12.54 -6.49 -13.54
CA ALA A 31 -12.99 -7.61 -14.37
C ALA A 31 -14.51 -7.86 -14.29
N GLY A 32 -15.26 -7.06 -13.53
CA GLY A 32 -16.72 -7.13 -13.46
C GLY A 32 -17.29 -8.19 -12.53
N PHE A 33 -16.48 -8.79 -11.65
CA PHE A 33 -16.98 -9.79 -10.69
C PHE A 33 -17.84 -9.17 -9.59
N TYR A 34 -17.56 -7.92 -9.20
CA TYR A 34 -18.35 -7.16 -8.22
C TYR A 34 -18.08 -5.65 -8.34
N GLU A 35 -18.98 -4.84 -7.76
CA GLU A 35 -18.86 -3.37 -7.76
C GLU A 35 -17.81 -2.85 -6.79
N LEU A 36 -17.31 -1.64 -7.06
CA LEU A 36 -16.37 -0.95 -6.17
C LEU A 36 -17.07 -0.64 -4.84
N ASN A 37 -16.60 -1.28 -3.78
CA ASN A 37 -17.26 -1.21 -2.47
C ASN A 37 -16.26 -0.92 -1.34
N ALA A 38 -16.79 -0.82 -0.12
CA ALA A 38 -16.01 -0.46 1.07
C ALA A 38 -14.85 -1.43 1.37
N MET A 39 -14.91 -2.70 0.95
CA MET A 39 -13.82 -3.65 1.14
C MET A 39 -12.56 -3.22 0.38
N ILE A 40 -12.69 -2.86 -0.90
CA ILE A 40 -11.53 -2.40 -1.70
C ILE A 40 -10.96 -1.11 -1.10
N LEU A 41 -11.82 -0.18 -0.70
CA LEU A 41 -11.38 1.08 -0.10
C LEU A 41 -10.66 0.86 1.24
N ALA A 42 -11.20 -0.01 2.10
CA ALA A 42 -10.58 -0.37 3.37
C ALA A 42 -9.23 -1.07 3.17
N MET A 43 -9.13 -1.98 2.19
CA MET A 43 -7.86 -2.64 1.83
C MET A 43 -6.84 -1.63 1.29
N GLY A 44 -7.28 -0.68 0.45
CA GLY A 44 -6.46 0.42 -0.06
C GLY A 44 -5.94 1.34 1.04
N ILE A 45 -6.73 1.62 2.07
CA ILE A 45 -6.27 2.43 3.21
C ILE A 45 -5.33 1.64 4.12
N CYS A 46 -5.80 0.51 4.63
CA CYS A 46 -5.15 -0.17 5.75
C CYS A 46 -3.96 -1.03 5.29
N TYR A 47 -4.11 -1.77 4.18
CA TYR A 47 -3.18 -2.83 3.82
C TYR A 47 -2.29 -2.45 2.63
N GLY A 48 -2.88 -2.21 1.46
CA GLY A 48 -2.17 -1.65 0.31
C GLY A 48 -1.63 -0.24 0.58
N GLY A 49 -2.19 0.49 1.54
CA GLY A 49 -1.76 1.82 1.96
C GLY A 49 -0.81 1.80 3.16
N ILE A 50 -1.36 2.01 4.35
CA ILE A 50 -0.61 2.26 5.60
C ILE A 50 0.38 1.13 5.91
N ALA A 51 -0.06 -0.13 5.92
CA ALA A 51 0.83 -1.25 6.22
C ALA A 51 1.99 -1.36 5.21
N GLN A 52 1.73 -1.09 3.93
CA GLN A 52 2.75 -1.10 2.89
C GLN A 52 3.74 0.08 3.04
N VAL A 53 3.27 1.28 3.39
CA VAL A 53 4.15 2.43 3.72
C VAL A 53 5.05 2.07 4.92
N ILE A 54 4.48 1.49 5.97
CA ILE A 54 5.23 1.06 7.16
C ILE A 54 6.29 0.02 6.77
N ALA A 55 5.94 -0.98 5.96
CA ALA A 55 6.90 -1.98 5.48
C ALA A 55 8.07 -1.33 4.72
N GLY A 56 7.79 -0.34 3.88
CA GLY A 56 8.83 0.42 3.18
C GLY A 56 9.75 1.22 4.12
N ILE A 57 9.21 1.85 5.17
CA ILE A 57 10.01 2.54 6.20
C ILE A 57 10.91 1.54 6.95
N MET A 58 10.41 0.32 7.21
CA MET A 58 11.21 -0.73 7.84
C MET A 58 12.34 -1.23 6.92
N GLU A 59 12.12 -1.35 5.61
CA GLU A 59 13.16 -1.71 4.63
C GLU A 59 14.29 -0.67 4.55
N TRP A 60 13.99 0.61 4.80
CA TRP A 60 15.02 1.66 4.82
C TRP A 60 16.05 1.41 5.92
N ARG A 61 15.59 0.99 7.10
CA ARG A 61 16.47 0.61 8.23
C ARG A 61 17.33 -0.62 7.93
N LYS A 62 16.93 -1.43 6.93
CA LYS A 62 17.66 -2.61 6.45
C LYS A 62 18.61 -2.30 5.29
N GLY A 63 18.72 -1.05 4.85
CA GLY A 63 19.53 -0.67 3.71
C GLY A 63 18.97 -1.13 2.36
N ASN A 64 17.71 -1.56 2.30
CA ASN A 64 17.08 -2.01 1.07
C ASN A 64 16.36 -0.86 0.37
N THR A 65 17.13 -0.06 -0.39
CA THR A 65 16.63 1.11 -1.11
C THR A 65 15.53 0.76 -2.12
N PHE A 66 15.63 -0.39 -2.79
CA PHE A 66 14.65 -0.82 -3.77
C PHE A 66 13.28 -1.02 -3.11
N ALA A 67 13.23 -1.86 -2.07
CA ALA A 67 11.98 -2.18 -1.41
C ALA A 67 11.40 -0.97 -0.65
N THR A 68 12.27 -0.14 -0.06
CA THR A 68 11.87 1.16 0.53
C THR A 68 11.12 2.00 -0.49
N THR A 69 11.74 2.26 -1.65
CA THR A 69 11.18 3.11 -2.69
C THR A 69 9.89 2.52 -3.24
N ALA A 70 9.89 1.22 -3.54
CA ALA A 70 8.72 0.54 -4.08
C ALA A 70 7.54 0.54 -3.11
N PHE A 71 7.73 0.09 -1.87
CA PHE A 71 6.63 -0.05 -0.92
C PHE A 71 6.06 1.28 -0.46
N ILE A 72 6.90 2.31 -0.22
CA ILE A 72 6.38 3.64 0.12
C ILE A 72 5.59 4.22 -1.06
N SER A 73 6.12 4.13 -2.28
CA SER A 73 5.46 4.69 -3.46
C SER A 73 4.12 4.02 -3.75
N TYR A 74 4.07 2.68 -3.76
CA TYR A 74 2.82 1.95 -3.97
C TYR A 74 1.85 2.08 -2.78
N GLY A 75 2.37 2.25 -1.57
CA GLY A 75 1.58 2.58 -0.39
C GLY A 75 0.81 3.89 -0.57
N PHE A 76 1.50 4.95 -0.97
CA PHE A 76 0.86 6.23 -1.25
C PHE A 76 0.03 6.24 -2.54
N PHE A 77 0.32 5.38 -3.50
CA PHE A 77 -0.58 5.14 -4.63
C PHE A 77 -1.95 4.65 -4.15
N TRP A 78 -2.01 3.64 -3.27
CA TRP A 78 -3.28 3.14 -2.76
C TRP A 78 -4.04 4.18 -1.93
N LEU A 79 -3.33 4.92 -1.07
CA LEU A 79 -3.93 6.00 -0.29
C LEU A 79 -4.48 7.13 -1.17
N SER A 80 -3.74 7.52 -2.21
CA SER A 80 -4.18 8.56 -3.14
C SER A 80 -5.34 8.11 -4.02
N LEU A 81 -5.37 6.84 -4.45
CA LEU A 81 -6.52 6.27 -5.17
C LEU A 81 -7.78 6.32 -4.32
N VAL A 82 -7.70 5.89 -3.05
CA VAL A 82 -8.86 5.96 -2.15
C VAL A 82 -9.25 7.41 -1.88
N ALA A 83 -8.30 8.31 -1.64
CA ALA A 83 -8.57 9.73 -1.47
C ALA A 83 -9.30 10.32 -2.68
N LEU A 84 -8.85 10.02 -3.91
CA LEU A 84 -9.50 10.48 -5.13
C LEU A 84 -10.96 10.01 -5.23
N ILE A 85 -11.22 8.73 -4.92
CA ILE A 85 -12.58 8.18 -4.93
C ILE A 85 -13.47 8.84 -3.87
N VAL A 86 -12.93 9.10 -2.68
CA VAL A 86 -13.67 9.75 -1.59
C VAL A 86 -13.93 11.22 -1.90
N LEU A 87 -12.92 11.96 -2.35
CA LEU A 87 -13.02 13.38 -2.71
C LEU A 87 -14.07 13.61 -3.80
N THR A 88 -14.07 12.78 -4.84
CA THR A 88 -15.09 12.85 -5.90
C THR A 88 -16.49 12.58 -5.36
N LYS A 89 -16.68 11.60 -4.46
CA LYS A 89 -17.97 11.33 -3.81
C LYS A 89 -18.43 12.44 -2.87
N LEU A 90 -17.50 13.18 -2.25
CA LEU A 90 -17.80 14.34 -1.40
C LEU A 90 -18.06 15.63 -2.20
N GLY A 91 -17.92 15.60 -3.54
CA GLY A 91 -18.05 16.78 -4.39
C GLY A 91 -16.84 17.71 -4.37
N TRP A 92 -15.70 17.27 -3.81
CA TRP A 92 -14.44 18.03 -3.75
C TRP A 92 -13.48 17.67 -4.90
N GLY A 93 -13.97 16.95 -5.92
CA GLY A 93 -13.15 16.47 -7.04
C GLY A 93 -12.98 17.46 -8.19
N ALA A 94 -13.66 18.61 -8.17
CA ALA A 94 -13.44 19.68 -9.14
C ALA A 94 -12.32 20.60 -8.64
N ALA A 95 -11.21 20.65 -9.37
CA ALA A 95 -10.16 21.64 -9.21
C ALA A 95 -10.31 22.73 -10.27
#